data_AF-A0A7S0K9Y0-F1
#
_entry.id   AF-A0A7S0K9Y0-F1
#
_cell.length_a   1.000
_cell.length_b   1.000
_cell.length_c   1.000
_cell.angle_alpha   90.00
_cell.angle_beta   90.00
_cell.angle_gamma   90.00
#
_symmetry.space_group_name_H-M   'P 1'
#
loop_
_entity.id
_entity.type
_entity.pdbx_description
1 polymer ?
#
loop_
_entity_poly.entity_id
_entity_poly.type
_entity_poly.pdbx_seq_one_letter_code
_entity_poly.pdbx_strand_id
1 'polypeptide(L)'
;MTDIFTEYESYTSYEESSLVQNWHGVPRFRGSSDVSDLVGTDNEISDYSVGLVFIPILIMTFFFCWSITIAIFTCCKHCKACKLDPSKRNETSKTLKKFYRSVFLLFCFFGVLGCLLYLLIGLPVAVDAIEKVEDGQMDVQNMLNDAYSDIETLERIGSESESTRSRLEDNLEESCNDFDAVEDAFGIDFQQIVNSLTSGLNNLEGFVTSDLDELASDFNEVIDISEDVGSFIDDVSHGFNNSVIYLIIVAVLMTCFSFVVAFEWMFNISPFSVRCISLSVLMPIFGITVFIAVIILIATTILVVVNADFCNGDTSPGNPINSIFNILEKLDIDPSSYNYRSVEYFLKDSCQGTYPLRFLEGYENDLQGAIAYSSEFNQAIGDIGVDELSRVCGNDATGLVVLSDEVEEFSAGALTDLATILDNVNGENGYLTCDTILPLYDTYIKEGVCVDLMEAWNAAFIFFTSLAIVSMVILSSSAFYEPTRKEILTLVEEGDEEREKEHAIEKSEVVDGVDGTLNLDKDDHNKAGIDNETSSEDKSVSFKAETGVCEMSVDTLDHADVVPLPAPVVPKPPPTGDSNDAITVEAVTSEKNTNQMKTKNDSKEGKFSGLDDMLELQGFVVK
;
A
#
# COMPACT_ATOMS: atom_id res chain seq x y z
N MET A 1 -14.53 -2.02 46.38
CA MET A 1 -14.07 -2.71 45.16
C MET A 1 -15.22 -2.97 44.18
N THR A 2 -16.24 -2.09 44.16
CA THR A 2 -17.44 -2.21 43.31
C THR A 2 -17.81 -0.88 42.62
N ASP A 3 -17.02 0.18 42.81
CA ASP A 3 -17.29 1.53 42.27
C ASP A 3 -16.21 2.01 41.28
N ILE A 4 -15.29 1.14 40.83
CA ILE A 4 -14.26 1.49 39.82
C ILE A 4 -14.68 1.04 38.40
N PHE A 5 -15.73 0.23 38.25
CA PHE A 5 -16.16 -0.29 36.94
C PHE A 5 -17.12 0.63 36.15
N THR A 6 -17.40 1.85 36.60
CA THR A 6 -18.39 2.73 35.94
C THR A 6 -17.80 3.76 34.97
N GLU A 7 -16.48 3.75 34.75
CA GLU A 7 -15.82 4.66 33.79
C GLU A 7 -14.99 3.88 32.76
N TYR A 8 -15.38 2.64 32.44
CA TYR A 8 -15.14 2.15 31.08
C TYR A 8 -16.14 2.90 30.21
N GLU A 9 -15.74 4.08 29.72
CA GLU A 9 -16.39 4.72 28.58
C GLU A 9 -16.62 3.63 27.54
N SER A 10 -17.89 3.44 27.17
CA SER A 10 -18.30 2.53 26.12
C SER A 10 -17.38 2.74 24.92
N TYR A 11 -16.44 1.83 24.68
CA TYR A 11 -15.65 1.81 23.46
C TYR A 11 -16.59 2.10 22.30
N THR A 12 -16.31 3.19 21.59
CA THR A 12 -17.26 3.71 20.63
C THR A 12 -17.46 2.66 19.56
N SER A 13 -18.72 2.22 19.42
CA SER A 13 -19.09 1.34 18.31
C SER A 13 -18.68 2.03 17.03
N TYR A 14 -17.85 1.38 16.22
CA TYR A 14 -17.45 1.91 14.92
C TYR A 14 -18.71 2.29 14.13
N GLU A 15 -18.83 3.57 13.78
CA GLU A 15 -19.90 4.06 12.93
C GLU A 15 -19.38 4.15 11.51
N GLU A 16 -19.85 3.24 10.67
CA GLU A 16 -19.42 3.16 9.27
C GLU A 16 -19.66 4.50 8.56
N SER A 17 -18.58 5.08 8.02
CA SER A 17 -18.66 6.36 7.33
C SER A 17 -19.43 6.21 6.01
N SER A 18 -20.14 7.27 5.61
CA SER A 18 -20.80 7.29 4.30
C SER A 18 -19.82 7.11 3.12
N LEU A 19 -18.53 7.43 3.31
CA LEU A 19 -17.50 7.19 2.30
C LEU A 19 -17.25 5.70 2.12
N VAL A 20 -17.10 4.95 3.22
CA VAL A 20 -16.94 3.49 3.21
C VAL A 20 -18.13 2.84 2.52
N GLN A 21 -19.37 3.19 2.91
CA GLN A 21 -20.59 2.65 2.27
C GLN A 21 -20.64 2.91 0.76
N ASN A 22 -20.27 4.12 0.33
CA ASN A 22 -20.32 4.50 -1.09
C ASN A 22 -19.26 3.76 -1.92
N TRP A 23 -18.05 3.58 -1.37
CA TRP A 23 -16.95 2.92 -2.07
C TRP A 23 -17.08 1.39 -2.06
N HIS A 24 -17.57 0.81 -0.96
CA HIS A 24 -17.88 -0.61 -0.88
C HIS A 24 -18.99 -1.01 -1.88
N GLY A 25 -20.04 -0.18 -1.99
CA GLY A 25 -21.19 -0.38 -2.89
C GLY A 25 -20.92 -0.13 -4.37
N VAL A 26 -19.66 0.11 -4.77
CA VAL A 26 -19.30 0.30 -6.17
C VAL A 26 -19.61 -0.98 -6.97
N PRO A 27 -20.10 -0.85 -8.22
CA PRO A 27 -20.35 -2.02 -9.08
C PRO A 27 -19.09 -2.85 -9.35
N ARG A 28 -19.17 -4.16 -9.11
CA ARG A 28 -18.17 -5.17 -9.49
C ARG A 28 -18.78 -6.11 -10.52
N PHE A 29 -18.02 -6.58 -11.50
CA PHE A 29 -18.54 -7.53 -12.51
C PHE A 29 -18.76 -8.92 -11.90
N ARG A 30 -19.77 -9.08 -11.04
CA ARG A 30 -20.07 -10.31 -10.28
C ARG A 30 -18.98 -10.76 -9.30
N GLY A 31 -17.88 -10.01 -9.18
CA GLY A 31 -16.84 -10.26 -8.20
C GLY A 31 -17.31 -9.95 -6.79
N SER A 32 -16.77 -10.71 -5.84
CA SER A 32 -16.96 -10.50 -4.40
C SER A 32 -16.53 -9.11 -3.91
N SER A 33 -17.18 -8.67 -2.83
CA SER A 33 -16.81 -7.49 -2.04
C SER A 33 -16.15 -7.82 -0.71
N ASP A 34 -15.94 -9.11 -0.43
CA ASP A 34 -15.26 -9.56 0.76
C ASP A 34 -13.74 -9.52 0.54
N VAL A 35 -13.05 -8.63 1.26
CA VAL A 35 -11.59 -8.49 1.18
C VAL A 35 -10.86 -9.77 1.62
N SER A 36 -11.49 -10.63 2.43
CA SER A 36 -10.90 -11.90 2.86
C SER A 36 -10.70 -12.88 1.70
N ASP A 37 -11.36 -12.69 0.57
CA ASP A 37 -11.14 -13.51 -0.63
C ASP A 37 -9.72 -13.33 -1.21
N LEU A 38 -8.98 -12.27 -0.82
CA LEU A 38 -7.56 -12.10 -1.17
C LEU A 38 -6.63 -13.15 -0.53
N VAL A 39 -7.04 -13.74 0.59
CA VAL A 39 -6.30 -14.82 1.27
C VAL A 39 -6.96 -16.19 1.07
N GLY A 40 -8.03 -16.24 0.28
CA GLY A 40 -8.80 -17.45 0.02
C GLY A 40 -8.20 -18.35 -1.06
N THR A 41 -9.06 -19.14 -1.70
CA THR A 41 -8.64 -20.01 -2.82
C THR A 41 -8.32 -19.20 -4.07
N ASP A 42 -7.51 -19.74 -5.00
CA ASP A 42 -7.17 -19.09 -6.28
C ASP A 42 -8.40 -18.55 -7.05
N ASN A 43 -9.56 -19.23 -6.93
CA ASN A 43 -10.79 -18.79 -7.57
C ASN A 43 -11.40 -17.56 -6.89
N GLU A 44 -11.33 -17.49 -5.55
CA GLU A 44 -11.82 -16.37 -4.75
C GLU A 44 -10.93 -15.14 -4.95
N ILE A 45 -9.60 -15.34 -4.91
CA ILE A 45 -8.61 -14.30 -5.22
C ILE A 45 -8.87 -13.74 -6.63
N SER A 46 -9.07 -14.62 -7.61
CA SER A 46 -9.38 -14.22 -8.98
C SER A 46 -10.72 -13.48 -9.09
N ASP A 47 -11.75 -13.90 -8.36
CA ASP A 47 -13.08 -13.27 -8.44
C ASP A 47 -13.08 -11.86 -7.84
N TYR A 48 -12.48 -11.70 -6.65
CA TYR A 48 -12.28 -10.40 -6.02
C TYR A 48 -11.41 -9.49 -6.88
N SER A 49 -10.27 -9.98 -7.37
CA SER A 49 -9.36 -9.21 -8.23
C SER A 49 -10.04 -8.74 -9.52
N VAL A 50 -10.78 -9.62 -10.21
CA VAL A 50 -11.51 -9.23 -11.43
C VAL A 50 -12.58 -8.18 -11.15
N GLY A 51 -13.26 -8.27 -9.99
CA GLY A 51 -14.19 -7.24 -9.51
C GLY A 51 -13.51 -5.89 -9.31
N LEU A 52 -12.36 -5.90 -8.64
CA LEU A 52 -11.59 -4.71 -8.26
C LEU A 52 -11.05 -3.91 -9.45
N VAL A 53 -10.61 -4.59 -10.52
CA VAL A 53 -10.04 -3.92 -11.71
C VAL A 53 -11.13 -3.30 -12.62
N PHE A 54 -12.42 -3.49 -12.32
CA PHE A 54 -13.51 -2.95 -13.16
C PHE A 54 -13.48 -1.41 -13.30
N ILE A 55 -13.47 -0.65 -12.20
CA ILE A 55 -13.42 0.81 -12.28
C ILE A 55 -12.12 1.29 -12.94
N PRO A 56 -10.93 0.78 -12.57
CA PRO A 56 -9.69 1.06 -13.29
C PRO A 56 -9.79 0.92 -14.81
N ILE A 57 -10.35 -0.18 -15.31
CA ILE A 57 -10.54 -0.40 -16.75
C ILE A 57 -11.49 0.63 -17.35
N LEU A 58 -12.57 0.98 -16.65
CA LEU A 58 -13.52 1.99 -17.11
C LEU A 58 -12.86 3.37 -17.21
N ILE A 59 -12.09 3.77 -16.19
CA ILE A 59 -11.32 5.01 -16.17
C ILE A 59 -10.29 5.02 -17.31
N MET A 60 -9.49 3.95 -17.44
CA MET A 60 -8.48 3.83 -18.49
C MET A 60 -9.12 3.90 -19.88
N THR A 61 -10.24 3.19 -20.11
CA THR A 61 -10.97 3.19 -21.38
C THR A 61 -11.48 4.58 -21.72
N PHE A 62 -12.05 5.29 -20.74
CA PHE A 62 -12.53 6.66 -20.91
C PHE A 62 -11.40 7.60 -21.37
N PHE A 63 -10.27 7.61 -20.67
CA PHE A 63 -9.13 8.46 -21.01
C PHE A 63 -8.42 8.03 -22.31
N PHE A 64 -8.40 6.74 -22.61
CA PHE A 64 -7.88 6.20 -23.86
C PHE A 64 -8.74 6.64 -25.07
N CYS A 65 -10.06 6.49 -24.99
CA CYS A 65 -10.98 6.97 -26.02
C CYS A 65 -10.89 8.48 -26.23
N TRP A 66 -10.73 9.25 -25.14
CA TRP A 66 -10.51 10.70 -25.24
C TRP A 66 -9.17 11.00 -25.94
N SER A 67 -8.09 10.29 -25.58
CA SER A 67 -6.78 10.44 -26.23
C SER A 67 -6.83 10.12 -27.73
N ILE A 68 -7.52 9.04 -28.13
CA ILE A 68 -7.77 8.71 -29.55
C ILE A 68 -8.53 9.84 -30.24
N THR A 69 -9.55 10.39 -29.58
CA THR A 69 -10.33 11.49 -30.13
C THR A 69 -9.46 12.72 -30.41
N ILE A 70 -8.57 13.08 -29.47
CA ILE A 70 -7.59 14.17 -29.65
C ILE A 70 -6.65 13.85 -30.82
N ALA A 71 -6.15 12.61 -30.91
CA ALA A 71 -5.25 12.18 -31.97
C ALA A 71 -5.93 12.25 -33.35
N ILE A 72 -7.16 11.74 -33.49
CA ILE A 72 -7.95 11.81 -34.73
C ILE A 72 -8.16 13.26 -35.13
N PHE A 73 -8.60 14.14 -34.21
CA PHE A 73 -8.79 15.56 -34.53
C PHE A 73 -7.48 16.23 -34.97
N THR A 74 -6.36 15.89 -34.34
CA THR A 74 -5.03 16.39 -34.69
C THR A 74 -4.60 15.90 -36.09
N CYS A 75 -4.78 14.61 -36.39
CA CYS A 75 -4.48 14.04 -37.70
C CYS A 75 -5.39 14.60 -38.81
N CYS A 76 -6.70 14.72 -38.57
CA CYS A 76 -7.66 15.27 -39.53
C CYS A 76 -7.34 16.72 -39.90
N LYS A 77 -6.80 17.52 -38.97
CA LYS A 77 -6.33 18.89 -39.26
C LYS A 77 -5.19 18.93 -40.29
N HIS A 78 -4.31 17.93 -40.30
CA HIS A 78 -3.21 17.84 -41.26
C HIS A 78 -3.61 17.19 -42.60
N CYS A 79 -4.74 16.47 -42.65
CA CYS A 79 -5.23 15.85 -43.87
C CYS A 79 -5.64 16.90 -44.92
N LYS A 80 -4.98 16.87 -46.09
CA LYS A 80 -5.28 17.80 -47.20
C LYS A 80 -6.71 17.64 -47.74
N ALA A 81 -7.28 16.44 -47.68
CA ALA A 81 -8.62 16.13 -48.18
C ALA A 81 -9.75 16.72 -47.31
N CYS A 82 -9.48 17.00 -46.03
CA CYS A 82 -10.46 17.57 -45.09
C CYS A 82 -10.48 19.11 -45.08
N LYS A 83 -9.80 19.77 -46.02
CA LYS A 83 -9.75 21.24 -46.10
C LYS A 83 -11.09 21.79 -46.61
N LEU A 84 -11.98 22.14 -45.68
CA LEU A 84 -13.14 22.98 -45.95
C LEU A 84 -12.72 24.31 -46.62
N ASP A 85 -13.55 24.76 -47.57
CA ASP A 85 -13.37 25.96 -48.39
C ASP A 85 -12.94 27.17 -47.53
N PRO A 86 -11.75 27.76 -47.77
CA PRO A 86 -11.23 28.87 -46.98
C PRO A 86 -12.11 30.13 -47.03
N SER A 87 -12.98 30.28 -48.03
CA SER A 87 -13.75 31.52 -48.25
C SER A 87 -14.79 31.82 -47.16
N LYS A 88 -15.31 30.80 -46.46
CA LYS A 88 -16.29 30.97 -45.37
C LYS A 88 -15.68 31.04 -43.95
N ARG A 89 -14.34 31.00 -43.84
CA ARG A 89 -13.65 30.76 -42.55
C ARG A 89 -13.32 32.03 -41.76
N ASN A 90 -13.33 33.21 -42.37
CA ASN A 90 -12.64 34.38 -41.80
C ASN A 90 -13.29 35.03 -40.56
N GLU A 91 -14.63 35.02 -40.41
CA GLU A 91 -15.27 35.62 -39.23
C GLU A 91 -15.49 34.62 -38.08
N THR A 92 -16.05 33.45 -38.37
CA THR A 92 -16.33 32.41 -37.37
C THR A 92 -15.05 31.89 -36.71
N SER A 93 -13.92 31.87 -37.42
CA SER A 93 -12.64 31.40 -36.87
C SER A 93 -12.07 32.32 -35.78
N LYS A 94 -12.35 33.63 -35.81
CA LYS A 94 -11.80 34.57 -34.80
C LYS A 94 -12.49 34.42 -33.46
N THR A 95 -13.82 34.31 -33.44
CA THR A 95 -14.62 34.10 -32.22
C THR A 95 -14.30 32.74 -31.59
N LEU A 96 -14.23 31.69 -32.40
CA LEU A 96 -13.91 30.34 -31.95
C LEU A 96 -12.50 30.26 -31.33
N LYS A 97 -11.51 30.92 -31.93
CA LYS A 97 -10.14 31.00 -31.39
C LYS A 97 -10.07 31.69 -30.03
N LYS A 98 -10.83 32.79 -29.84
CA LYS A 98 -10.94 33.47 -28.54
C LYS A 98 -11.60 32.58 -27.49
N PHE A 99 -12.64 31.83 -27.89
CA PHE A 99 -13.31 30.88 -27.01
C PHE A 99 -12.35 29.80 -26.49
N TYR A 100 -11.65 29.08 -27.37
CA TYR A 100 -10.70 28.03 -26.94
C TYR A 100 -9.55 28.57 -26.10
N ARG A 101 -9.05 29.79 -26.37
CA ARG A 101 -8.05 30.45 -25.52
C ARG A 101 -8.58 30.72 -24.12
N SER A 102 -9.82 31.22 -24.02
CA SER A 102 -10.46 31.48 -22.73
C SER A 102 -10.70 30.19 -21.95
N VAL A 103 -11.17 29.13 -22.62
CA VAL A 103 -11.35 27.80 -22.01
C VAL A 103 -10.01 27.26 -21.52
N PHE A 104 -8.97 27.29 -22.36
CA PHE A 104 -7.63 26.85 -21.97
C PHE A 104 -7.11 27.56 -20.71
N LEU A 105 -7.16 28.89 -20.68
CA LEU A 105 -6.71 29.68 -19.52
C LEU A 105 -7.54 29.40 -18.26
N LEU A 106 -8.85 29.23 -18.41
CA LEU A 106 -9.75 28.90 -17.32
C LEU A 106 -9.39 27.53 -16.70
N PHE A 107 -9.16 26.52 -17.54
CA PHE A 107 -8.80 25.18 -17.08
C PHE A 107 -7.38 25.13 -16.49
N CYS A 108 -6.41 25.88 -17.03
CA CYS A 108 -5.10 26.00 -16.38
C CYS A 108 -5.21 26.66 -15.00
N PHE A 109 -6.05 27.69 -14.85
CA PHE A 109 -6.32 28.30 -13.55
C PHE A 109 -6.92 27.30 -12.57
N PHE A 110 -7.94 26.54 -12.98
CA PHE A 110 -8.52 25.49 -12.13
C PHE A 110 -7.54 24.36 -11.81
N GLY A 111 -6.67 23.98 -12.75
CA GLY A 111 -5.62 22.98 -12.52
C GLY A 111 -4.62 23.44 -11.45
N VAL A 112 -4.11 24.67 -11.56
CA VAL A 112 -3.21 25.27 -10.55
C VAL A 112 -3.92 25.41 -9.20
N LEU A 113 -5.16 25.91 -9.19
CA LEU A 113 -5.95 26.03 -7.96
C LEU A 113 -6.19 24.65 -7.32
N GLY A 114 -6.50 23.63 -8.11
CA GLY A 114 -6.66 22.25 -7.65
C GLY A 114 -5.37 21.73 -7.02
N CYS A 115 -4.22 21.90 -7.67
CA CYS A 115 -2.93 21.49 -7.11
C CYS A 115 -2.66 22.20 -5.77
N LEU A 116 -2.96 23.50 -5.68
CA LEU A 116 -2.80 24.25 -4.43
C LEU A 116 -3.77 23.75 -3.34
N LEU A 117 -5.03 23.48 -3.67
CA LEU A 117 -6.00 22.95 -2.72
C LEU A 117 -5.60 21.58 -2.20
N TYR A 118 -5.12 20.69 -3.07
CA TYR A 118 -4.63 19.38 -2.65
C TYR A 118 -3.39 19.51 -1.76
N LEU A 119 -2.41 20.35 -2.13
CA LEU A 119 -1.23 20.60 -1.30
C LEU A 119 -1.56 21.21 0.07
N LEU A 120 -2.60 22.04 0.16
CA LEU A 120 -2.97 22.74 1.40
C LEU A 120 -3.94 21.96 2.29
N ILE A 121 -4.76 21.06 1.71
CA ILE A 121 -5.85 20.38 2.44
C ILE A 121 -5.72 18.86 2.29
N GLY A 122 -5.60 18.34 1.07
CA GLY A 122 -5.59 16.89 0.83
C GLY A 122 -4.32 16.20 1.34
N LEU A 123 -3.16 16.79 1.10
CA LEU A 123 -1.87 16.22 1.49
C LEU A 123 -1.70 16.15 3.01
N PRO A 124 -2.00 17.21 3.81
CA PRO A 124 -1.95 17.09 5.27
C PRO A 124 -2.83 15.96 5.81
N VAL A 125 -4.07 15.82 5.31
CA VAL A 125 -4.96 14.73 5.74
C VAL A 125 -4.34 13.35 5.44
N ALA A 126 -3.69 13.20 4.27
CA ALA A 126 -3.02 11.95 3.94
C ALA A 126 -1.78 11.68 4.78
N VAL A 127 -0.97 12.71 5.08
CA VAL A 127 0.23 12.59 5.91
C VAL A 127 -0.18 12.26 7.35
N ASP A 128 -1.15 12.97 7.92
CA ASP A 128 -1.64 12.73 9.28
C ASP A 128 -2.21 11.29 9.41
N ALA A 129 -2.92 10.80 8.39
CA ALA A 129 -3.42 9.42 8.37
C ALA A 129 -2.29 8.37 8.36
N ILE A 130 -1.21 8.62 7.61
CA ILE A 130 -0.06 7.72 7.52
C ILE A 130 0.75 7.76 8.80
N GLU A 131 1.01 8.94 9.36
CA GLU A 131 1.74 9.11 10.62
C GLU A 131 1.05 8.34 11.75
N LYS A 132 -0.30 8.39 11.83
CA LYS A 132 -1.05 7.58 12.80
C LYS A 132 -0.88 6.07 12.62
N VAL A 133 -0.82 5.59 11.37
CA VAL A 133 -0.63 4.17 11.08
C VAL A 133 0.83 3.75 11.34
N GLU A 134 1.79 4.62 11.04
CA GLU A 134 3.23 4.44 11.31
C GLU A 134 3.50 4.39 12.83
N ASP A 135 3.01 5.36 13.59
CA ASP A 135 3.11 5.39 15.05
C ASP A 135 2.53 4.11 15.67
N GLY A 136 1.37 3.68 15.17
CA GLY A 136 0.76 2.47 15.66
C GLY A 136 1.49 1.19 15.33
N GLN A 137 2.10 1.14 14.17
CA GLN A 137 2.93 0.03 13.80
C GLN A 137 4.19 -0.05 14.65
N MET A 138 4.80 1.10 14.95
CA MET A 138 5.95 1.18 15.86
C MET A 138 5.57 0.72 17.27
N ASP A 139 4.39 1.09 17.79
CA ASP A 139 3.92 0.62 19.09
C ASP A 139 3.72 -0.90 19.11
N VAL A 140 3.07 -1.46 18.09
CA VAL A 140 2.90 -2.92 17.95
C VAL A 140 4.26 -3.62 17.88
N GLN A 141 5.20 -3.10 17.09
CA GLN A 141 6.53 -3.69 16.97
C GLN A 141 7.31 -3.64 18.29
N ASN A 142 7.24 -2.53 19.03
CA ASN A 142 7.86 -2.42 20.35
C ASN A 142 7.26 -3.45 21.32
N MET A 143 5.94 -3.60 21.34
CA MET A 143 5.25 -4.59 22.17
C MET A 143 5.63 -6.04 21.80
N LEU A 144 5.74 -6.34 20.51
CA LEU A 144 6.16 -7.67 20.04
C LEU A 144 7.62 -7.97 20.42
N ASN A 145 8.51 -6.99 20.31
CA ASN A 145 9.91 -7.14 20.73
C ASN A 145 10.04 -7.33 22.24
N ASP A 146 9.28 -6.58 23.03
CA ASP A 146 9.24 -6.73 24.49
C ASP A 146 8.68 -8.12 24.86
N ALA A 147 7.60 -8.55 24.20
CA ALA A 147 7.01 -9.87 24.41
C ALA A 147 7.95 -11.01 24.05
N TYR A 148 8.69 -10.87 22.93
CA TYR A 148 9.67 -11.85 22.50
C TYR A 148 10.85 -11.94 23.47
N SER A 149 11.34 -10.80 23.99
CA SER A 149 12.37 -10.76 25.04
C SER A 149 11.92 -11.45 26.34
N ASP A 150 10.64 -11.30 26.70
CA ASP A 150 10.06 -11.97 27.86
C ASP A 150 9.95 -13.49 27.62
N ILE A 151 9.60 -13.92 26.40
CA ILE A 151 9.59 -15.35 26.02
C ILE A 151 10.99 -15.96 26.08
N GLU A 152 12.03 -15.29 25.56
CA GLU A 152 13.42 -15.78 25.68
C GLU A 152 13.84 -15.93 27.15
N THR A 153 13.36 -15.03 28.02
CA THR A 153 13.61 -15.12 29.47
C THR A 153 12.90 -16.32 30.09
N LEU A 154 11.66 -16.60 29.68
CA LEU A 154 10.93 -17.80 30.11
C LEU A 154 11.61 -19.09 29.63
N GLU A 155 12.11 -19.12 28.40
CA GLU A 155 12.85 -20.27 27.85
C GLU A 155 14.10 -20.55 28.69
N ARG A 156 14.84 -19.50 29.05
CA ARG A 156 15.99 -19.61 29.95
C ARG A 156 15.58 -20.19 31.30
N ILE A 157 14.51 -19.68 31.92
CA ILE A 157 14.00 -20.19 33.21
C ILE A 157 13.64 -21.68 33.11
N GLY A 158 13.00 -22.11 32.02
CA GLY A 158 12.69 -23.53 31.80
C GLY A 158 13.94 -24.40 31.68
N SER A 159 14.95 -23.93 30.94
CA SER A 159 16.22 -24.66 30.80
C SER A 159 16.99 -24.77 32.14
N GLU A 160 16.94 -23.71 32.96
CA GLU A 160 17.52 -23.72 34.31
C GLU A 160 16.74 -24.64 35.26
N SER A 161 15.41 -24.71 35.12
CA SER A 161 14.55 -25.66 35.84
C SER A 161 14.90 -27.12 35.52
N GLU A 162 15.07 -27.47 34.24
CA GLU A 162 15.43 -28.84 33.82
C GLU A 162 16.79 -29.26 34.41
N SER A 163 17.78 -28.37 34.34
CA SER A 163 19.11 -28.60 34.93
C SER A 163 19.03 -28.77 36.45
N THR A 164 18.23 -27.94 37.13
CA THR A 164 18.05 -27.98 38.58
C THR A 164 17.33 -29.26 39.01
N ARG A 165 16.29 -29.69 38.28
CA ARG A 165 15.57 -30.94 38.51
C ARG A 165 16.49 -32.15 38.34
N SER A 166 17.24 -32.21 37.25
CA SER A 166 18.16 -33.32 36.96
C SER A 166 19.24 -33.45 38.04
N ARG A 167 19.80 -32.32 38.47
CA ARG A 167 20.77 -32.29 39.59
C ARG A 167 20.14 -32.68 40.92
N LEU A 168 18.89 -32.30 41.16
CA LEU A 168 18.16 -32.69 42.36
C LEU A 168 17.94 -34.19 42.41
N GLU A 169 17.47 -34.79 41.33
CA GLU A 169 17.25 -36.24 41.22
C GLU A 169 18.57 -37.01 41.39
N ASP A 170 19.64 -36.60 40.70
CA ASP A 170 20.96 -37.25 40.77
C ASP A 170 21.57 -37.17 42.19
N ASN A 171 21.56 -35.99 42.81
CA ASN A 171 22.10 -35.81 44.16
C ASN A 171 21.25 -36.53 45.22
N LEU A 172 19.93 -36.59 45.06
CA LEU A 172 19.08 -37.35 45.97
C LEU A 172 19.38 -38.84 45.89
N GLU A 173 19.51 -39.40 44.68
CA GLU A 173 19.85 -40.81 44.49
C GLU A 173 21.25 -41.16 45.05
N GLU A 174 22.23 -40.26 44.89
CA GLU A 174 23.60 -40.46 45.39
C GLU A 174 23.72 -40.22 46.91
N SER A 175 23.16 -39.13 47.42
CA SER A 175 23.33 -38.72 48.82
C SER A 175 22.33 -39.32 49.79
N CYS A 176 21.10 -39.67 49.37
CA CYS A 176 20.08 -40.20 50.29
C CYS A 176 19.04 -41.09 49.61
N ASN A 177 19.31 -42.40 49.56
CA ASN A 177 18.43 -43.38 48.93
C ASN A 177 17.35 -44.00 49.85
N ASP A 178 17.38 -43.69 51.15
CA ASP A 178 16.46 -44.23 52.16
C ASP A 178 15.66 -43.09 52.82
N PHE A 179 14.63 -42.61 52.12
CA PHE A 179 13.77 -41.53 52.61
C PHE A 179 12.95 -41.94 53.84
N ASP A 180 12.58 -43.22 53.96
CA ASP A 180 11.87 -43.75 55.13
C ASP A 180 12.70 -43.56 56.41
N ALA A 181 14.03 -43.71 56.33
CA ALA A 181 14.92 -43.48 57.46
C ALA A 181 14.97 -42.01 57.90
N VAL A 182 14.83 -41.07 56.95
CA VAL A 182 14.75 -39.62 57.24
C VAL A 182 13.41 -39.29 57.91
N GLU A 183 12.30 -39.83 57.40
CA GLU A 183 10.98 -39.65 58.01
C GLU A 183 10.93 -40.23 59.43
N ASP A 184 11.43 -41.44 59.63
CA ASP A 184 11.47 -42.09 60.95
C ASP A 184 12.35 -41.32 61.97
N ALA A 185 13.42 -40.67 61.50
CA ALA A 185 14.36 -39.95 62.35
C ALA A 185 13.87 -38.56 62.76
N PHE A 186 13.24 -37.81 61.83
CA PHE A 186 12.90 -36.40 62.03
C PHE A 186 11.40 -36.11 62.04
N GLY A 187 10.56 -37.06 61.63
CA GLY A 187 9.11 -36.88 61.49
C GLY A 187 8.71 -35.95 60.35
N ILE A 188 9.57 -35.80 59.34
CA ILE A 188 9.34 -34.98 58.15
C ILE A 188 9.19 -35.92 56.96
N ASP A 189 8.08 -35.80 56.22
CA ASP A 189 7.86 -36.55 54.98
C ASP A 189 8.70 -35.93 53.85
N PHE A 190 10.00 -36.21 53.89
CA PHE A 190 10.98 -35.67 52.95
C PHE A 190 10.69 -36.12 51.51
N GLN A 191 10.16 -37.33 51.35
CA GLN A 191 9.76 -37.86 50.04
C GLN A 191 8.61 -37.04 49.44
N GLN A 192 7.61 -36.66 50.23
CA GLN A 192 6.53 -35.80 49.74
C GLN A 192 7.04 -34.43 49.28
N ILE A 193 7.95 -33.81 50.03
CA ILE A 193 8.55 -32.51 49.65
C ILE A 193 9.30 -32.64 48.33
N VAL A 194 10.19 -33.63 48.22
CA VAL A 194 10.95 -33.92 47.00
C VAL A 194 10.03 -34.19 45.81
N ASN A 195 9.04 -35.08 45.96
CA ASN A 195 8.11 -35.43 44.88
C ASN A 195 7.31 -34.20 44.42
N SER A 196 6.95 -33.30 45.35
CA SER A 196 6.21 -32.07 45.03
C SER A 196 7.10 -31.06 44.31
N LEU A 197 8.35 -30.90 44.75
CA LEU A 197 9.34 -30.06 44.08
C LEU A 197 9.65 -30.57 42.66
N THR A 198 9.95 -31.87 42.51
CA THR A 198 10.18 -32.50 41.20
C THR A 198 8.97 -32.37 40.29
N SER A 199 7.75 -32.57 40.81
CA SER A 199 6.52 -32.38 40.02
C SER A 199 6.35 -30.93 39.58
N GLY A 200 6.65 -29.95 40.44
CA GLY A 200 6.60 -28.53 40.09
C GLY A 200 7.61 -28.15 39.01
N LEU A 201 8.86 -28.59 39.15
CA LEU A 201 9.92 -28.37 38.14
C LEU A 201 9.61 -29.08 36.81
N ASN A 202 8.98 -30.25 36.85
CA ASN A 202 8.58 -30.99 35.65
C ASN A 202 7.38 -30.35 34.93
N ASN A 203 6.42 -29.77 35.66
CA ASN A 203 5.34 -29.00 35.04
C ASN A 203 5.89 -27.73 34.36
N LEU A 204 6.84 -27.06 35.03
CA LEU A 204 7.58 -25.90 34.52
C LEU A 204 8.32 -26.24 33.22
N GLU A 205 9.03 -27.37 33.17
CA GLU A 205 9.71 -27.89 31.97
C GLU A 205 8.73 -28.19 30.82
N GLY A 206 7.60 -28.85 31.12
CA GLY A 206 6.59 -29.20 30.11
C GLY A 206 5.97 -27.98 29.43
N PHE A 207 5.75 -26.90 30.19
CA PHE A 207 5.27 -25.64 29.65
C PHE A 207 6.29 -25.00 28.69
N VAL A 208 7.55 -24.90 29.12
CA VAL A 208 8.59 -24.26 28.30
C VAL A 208 8.86 -25.03 27.01
N THR A 209 8.88 -26.35 27.08
CA THR A 209 9.23 -27.18 25.91
C THR A 209 8.09 -27.35 24.90
N SER A 210 6.83 -27.22 25.32
CA SER A 210 5.68 -27.44 24.43
C SER A 210 4.97 -26.15 24.05
N ASP A 211 4.60 -25.33 25.04
CA ASP A 211 3.69 -24.20 24.81
C ASP A 211 4.44 -22.91 24.44
N LEU A 212 5.64 -22.70 25.00
CA LEU A 212 6.45 -21.53 24.67
C LEU A 212 7.15 -21.63 23.31
N ASP A 213 7.54 -22.82 22.87
CA ASP A 213 8.18 -22.98 21.54
C ASP A 213 7.20 -22.61 20.41
N GLU A 214 5.94 -23.05 20.53
CA GLU A 214 4.87 -22.67 19.60
C GLU A 214 4.60 -21.15 19.66
N LEU A 215 4.50 -20.59 20.87
CA LEU A 215 4.28 -19.16 21.06
C LEU A 215 5.44 -18.31 20.52
N ALA A 216 6.70 -18.71 20.77
CA ALA A 216 7.90 -18.03 20.28
C ALA A 216 7.96 -18.04 18.74
N SER A 217 7.59 -19.16 18.11
CA SER A 217 7.48 -19.27 16.67
C SER A 217 6.42 -18.30 16.13
N ASP A 218 5.23 -18.26 16.74
CA ASP A 218 4.16 -17.36 16.35
C ASP A 218 4.56 -15.88 16.50
N PHE A 219 5.22 -15.50 17.61
CA PHE A 219 5.71 -14.12 17.80
C PHE A 219 6.75 -13.72 16.76
N ASN A 220 7.69 -14.60 16.41
CA ASN A 220 8.67 -14.34 15.35
C ASN A 220 7.98 -14.12 14.00
N GLU A 221 6.98 -14.94 13.65
CA GLU A 221 6.21 -14.75 12.41
C GLU A 221 5.46 -13.41 12.41
N VAL A 222 4.88 -13.02 13.55
CA VAL A 222 4.19 -11.74 13.69
C VAL A 222 5.16 -10.55 13.63
N ILE A 223 6.38 -10.67 14.18
CA ILE A 223 7.44 -9.67 14.05
C ILE A 223 7.84 -9.49 12.59
N ASP A 224 8.08 -10.59 11.87
CA ASP A 224 8.43 -10.55 10.44
C ASP A 224 7.34 -9.86 9.61
N ILE A 225 6.06 -10.22 9.85
CA ILE A 225 4.91 -9.56 9.19
C ILE A 225 4.85 -8.08 9.56
N SER A 226 5.14 -7.75 10.82
CA SER A 226 5.14 -6.37 11.30
C SER A 226 6.25 -5.54 10.62
N GLU A 227 7.43 -6.10 10.41
CA GLU A 227 8.51 -5.44 9.68
C GLU A 227 8.13 -5.20 8.21
N ASP A 228 7.50 -6.20 7.56
CA ASP A 228 7.00 -6.07 6.19
C ASP A 228 5.96 -4.95 6.06
N VAL A 229 4.99 -4.89 6.98
CA VAL A 229 3.99 -3.81 7.02
C VAL A 229 4.65 -2.45 7.27
N GLY A 230 5.64 -2.38 8.17
CA GLY A 230 6.41 -1.16 8.42
C GLY A 230 7.13 -0.67 7.17
N SER A 231 7.79 -1.56 6.43
CA SER A 231 8.46 -1.22 5.17
C SER A 231 7.49 -0.72 4.10
N PHE A 232 6.28 -1.29 4.04
CA PHE A 232 5.24 -0.84 3.12
C PHE A 232 4.71 0.55 3.48
N ILE A 233 4.50 0.83 4.77
CA ILE A 233 4.10 2.16 5.26
C ILE A 233 5.16 3.20 4.90
N ASP A 234 6.44 2.87 5.11
CA ASP A 234 7.56 3.73 4.72
C ASP A 234 7.55 4.03 3.22
N ASP A 235 7.36 3.03 2.36
CA ASP A 235 7.28 3.21 0.92
C ASP A 235 6.10 4.09 0.49
N VAL A 236 4.94 3.93 1.13
CA VAL A 236 3.76 4.78 0.92
C VAL A 236 4.07 6.22 1.34
N SER A 237 4.66 6.43 2.52
CA SER A 237 5.08 7.74 3.03
C SER A 237 6.06 8.45 2.08
N HIS A 238 7.07 7.73 1.59
CA HIS A 238 7.97 8.21 0.54
C HIS A 238 7.22 8.55 -0.77
N GLY A 239 6.23 7.74 -1.14
CA GLY A 239 5.32 7.98 -2.26
C GLY A 239 4.56 9.30 -2.14
N PHE A 240 4.00 9.62 -0.97
CA PHE A 240 3.32 10.89 -0.72
C PHE A 240 4.27 12.09 -0.79
N ASN A 241 5.49 11.96 -0.25
CA ASN A 241 6.52 12.98 -0.39
C ASN A 241 6.90 13.24 -1.87
N ASN A 242 7.04 12.16 -2.65
CA ASN A 242 7.29 12.24 -4.10
C ASN A 242 6.11 12.88 -4.86
N SER A 243 4.87 12.69 -4.38
CA SER A 243 3.68 13.31 -4.96
C SER A 243 3.75 14.84 -4.90
N VAL A 244 4.37 15.42 -3.86
CA VAL A 244 4.55 16.88 -3.74
C VAL A 244 5.39 17.44 -4.89
N ILE A 245 6.51 16.78 -5.18
CA ILE A 245 7.41 17.16 -6.27
C ILE A 245 6.67 17.09 -7.61
N TYR A 246 5.92 16.00 -7.83
CA TYR A 246 5.09 15.83 -9.02
C TYR A 246 4.06 16.98 -9.16
N LEU A 247 3.35 17.33 -8.09
CA LEU A 247 2.34 18.40 -8.10
C LEU A 247 2.94 19.77 -8.39
N ILE A 248 4.13 20.07 -7.85
CA ILE A 248 4.86 21.30 -8.15
C ILE A 248 5.22 21.35 -9.64
N ILE A 249 5.73 20.25 -10.20
CA ILE A 249 6.06 20.17 -11.65
C ILE A 249 4.80 20.44 -12.48
N VAL A 250 3.68 19.80 -12.17
CA VAL A 250 2.41 19.99 -12.88
C VAL A 250 1.94 21.45 -12.77
N ALA A 251 1.96 22.04 -11.57
CA ALA A 251 1.54 23.43 -11.36
C ALA A 251 2.43 24.42 -12.14
N VAL A 252 3.75 24.19 -12.18
CA VAL A 252 4.70 24.99 -12.97
C VAL A 252 4.41 24.86 -14.46
N LEU A 253 4.19 23.65 -14.97
CA LEU A 253 3.84 23.43 -16.38
C LEU A 253 2.55 24.16 -16.75
N MET A 254 1.49 24.03 -15.95
CA MET A 254 0.20 24.73 -16.16
C MET A 254 0.36 26.25 -16.13
N THR A 255 1.21 26.77 -15.25
CA THR A 255 1.50 28.22 -15.16
C THR A 255 2.28 28.70 -16.39
N CYS A 256 3.29 27.93 -16.84
CA CYS A 256 4.03 28.21 -18.07
C CYS A 256 3.11 28.24 -19.29
N PHE A 257 2.20 27.26 -19.43
CA PHE A 257 1.20 27.26 -20.50
C PHE A 257 0.27 28.46 -20.44
N SER A 258 -0.20 28.81 -19.24
CA SER A 258 -1.04 29.99 -19.03
C SER A 258 -0.34 31.25 -19.49
N PHE A 259 0.95 31.40 -19.15
CA PHE A 259 1.76 32.53 -19.55
C PHE A 259 1.96 32.59 -21.07
N VAL A 260 2.25 31.46 -21.72
CA VAL A 260 2.39 31.40 -23.19
C VAL A 260 1.09 31.84 -23.88
N VAL A 261 -0.06 31.29 -23.46
CA VAL A 261 -1.35 31.62 -24.09
C VAL A 261 -1.77 33.06 -23.77
N ALA A 262 -1.53 33.56 -22.56
CA ALA A 262 -1.81 34.94 -22.20
C ALA A 262 -0.92 35.92 -22.97
N PHE A 263 0.37 35.62 -23.14
CA PHE A 263 1.30 36.42 -23.93
C PHE A 263 0.86 36.50 -25.40
N GLU A 264 0.53 35.35 -26.00
CA GLU A 264 0.01 35.30 -27.37
C GLU A 264 -1.36 36.00 -27.52
N TRP A 265 -2.12 36.14 -26.43
CA TRP A 265 -3.37 36.89 -26.42
C TRP A 265 -3.13 38.41 -26.33
N MET A 266 -2.26 38.86 -25.42
CA MET A 266 -2.00 40.29 -25.20
C MET A 266 -1.28 40.94 -26.39
N PHE A 267 -0.23 40.30 -26.91
CA PHE A 267 0.61 40.91 -27.94
C PHE A 267 0.14 40.60 -29.35
N ASN A 268 -0.77 39.63 -29.52
CA ASN A 268 -1.16 39.08 -30.82
C ASN A 268 0.03 38.64 -31.71
N ILE A 269 1.21 38.52 -31.11
CA ILE A 269 2.47 38.10 -31.71
C ILE A 269 2.93 36.89 -30.93
N SER A 270 3.32 35.87 -31.68
CA SER A 270 3.84 34.63 -31.16
C SER A 270 5.24 34.44 -31.72
N PRO A 271 6.29 34.79 -30.97
CA PRO A 271 7.65 34.53 -31.44
C PRO A 271 7.78 33.03 -31.73
N PHE A 272 8.36 32.72 -32.89
CA PHE A 272 8.51 31.35 -33.39
C PHE A 272 9.16 30.44 -32.33
N SER A 273 10.14 30.96 -31.59
CA SER A 273 10.84 30.23 -30.52
C SER A 273 9.92 29.77 -29.38
N VAL A 274 8.99 30.62 -28.92
CA VAL A 274 8.07 30.26 -27.82
C VAL A 274 7.10 29.17 -28.25
N ARG A 275 6.61 29.25 -29.50
CA ARG A 275 5.77 28.19 -30.07
C ARG A 275 6.50 26.87 -30.23
N CYS A 276 7.73 26.93 -30.74
CA CYS A 276 8.58 25.75 -30.90
C CYS A 276 8.81 25.07 -29.54
N ILE A 277 9.20 25.83 -28.52
CA ILE A 277 9.40 25.30 -27.15
C ILE A 277 8.08 24.72 -26.59
N SER A 278 6.98 25.45 -26.73
CA SER A 278 5.69 25.01 -26.19
C SER A 278 5.19 23.72 -26.84
N LEU A 279 5.33 23.56 -28.16
CA LEU A 279 4.83 22.40 -28.89
C LEU A 279 5.80 21.22 -28.86
N SER A 280 7.10 21.47 -28.95
CA SER A 280 8.12 20.42 -29.05
C SER A 280 8.61 19.92 -27.70
N VAL A 281 8.51 20.72 -26.64
CA VAL A 281 9.05 20.36 -25.31
C VAL A 281 7.96 20.33 -24.26
N LEU A 282 7.23 21.43 -24.03
CA LEU A 282 6.27 21.51 -22.92
C LEU A 282 5.09 20.56 -23.12
N MET A 283 4.54 20.49 -24.34
CA MET A 283 3.36 19.68 -24.63
C MET A 283 3.60 18.16 -24.47
N PRO A 284 4.70 17.57 -24.98
CA PRO A 284 5.03 16.16 -24.70
C PRO A 284 5.24 15.87 -23.21
N ILE A 285 5.99 16.72 -22.50
CA ILE A 285 6.21 16.57 -21.05
C ILE A 285 4.87 16.60 -20.32
N PHE A 286 4.00 17.54 -20.67
CA PHE A 286 2.68 17.64 -20.10
C PHE A 286 1.83 16.39 -20.39
N GLY A 287 1.84 15.89 -21.62
CA GLY A 287 1.19 14.63 -21.98
C GLY A 287 1.64 13.45 -21.11
N ILE A 288 2.95 13.34 -20.83
CA ILE A 288 3.50 12.33 -19.91
C ILE A 288 2.96 12.55 -18.49
N THR A 289 2.92 13.80 -18.01
CA THR A 289 2.36 14.07 -16.67
C THR A 289 0.88 13.72 -16.57
N VAL A 290 0.08 13.92 -17.62
CA VAL A 290 -1.33 13.48 -17.66
C VAL A 290 -1.43 11.97 -17.59
N PHE A 291 -0.58 11.25 -18.32
CA PHE A 291 -0.56 9.79 -18.28
C PHE A 291 -0.21 9.27 -16.88
N ILE A 292 0.79 9.87 -16.21
CA ILE A 292 1.13 9.55 -14.81
C ILE A 292 -0.06 9.85 -13.89
N ALA A 293 -0.76 10.97 -14.06
CA ALA A 293 -1.95 11.29 -13.25
C ALA A 293 -3.05 10.22 -13.39
N VAL A 294 -3.25 9.68 -14.59
CA VAL A 294 -4.22 8.61 -14.84
C VAL A 294 -3.79 7.30 -14.18
N ILE A 295 -2.48 6.98 -14.17
CA ILE A 295 -1.96 5.81 -13.45
C ILE A 295 -2.20 5.96 -11.94
N ILE A 296 -1.84 7.11 -11.36
CA ILE A 296 -2.06 7.37 -9.93
C ILE A 296 -3.56 7.29 -9.60
N LEU A 297 -4.42 7.88 -10.44
CA LEU A 297 -5.87 7.78 -10.28
C LEU A 297 -6.35 6.33 -10.24
N ILE A 298 -5.83 5.48 -11.12
CA ILE A 298 -6.17 4.05 -11.15
C ILE A 298 -5.73 3.38 -9.84
N ALA A 299 -4.49 3.59 -9.41
CA ALA A 299 -3.97 3.01 -8.17
C ALA A 299 -4.79 3.45 -6.95
N THR A 300 -5.06 4.75 -6.81
CA THR A 300 -5.90 5.30 -5.73
C THR A 300 -7.31 4.72 -5.75
N THR A 301 -7.88 4.48 -6.94
CA THR A 301 -9.21 3.85 -7.07
C THR A 301 -9.22 2.42 -6.53
N ILE A 302 -8.14 1.66 -6.75
CA ILE A 302 -8.01 0.31 -6.19
C ILE A 302 -7.90 0.40 -4.67
N LEU A 303 -7.00 1.25 -4.16
CA LEU A 303 -6.74 1.39 -2.72
C LEU A 303 -7.98 1.83 -1.94
N VAL A 304 -8.74 2.81 -2.44
CA VAL A 304 -9.96 3.29 -1.76
C VAL A 304 -11.05 2.21 -1.72
N VAL A 305 -11.15 1.35 -2.74
CA VAL A 305 -12.13 0.25 -2.76
C VAL A 305 -11.71 -0.86 -1.80
N VAL A 306 -10.45 -1.29 -1.84
CA VAL A 306 -9.93 -2.33 -0.91
C VAL A 306 -10.09 -1.87 0.54
N ASN A 307 -9.75 -0.60 0.83
CA ASN A 307 -9.88 -0.06 2.17
C ASN A 307 -11.36 0.03 2.59
N ALA A 308 -12.27 0.44 1.69
CA ALA A 308 -13.70 0.43 1.98
C ALA A 308 -14.24 -0.97 2.27
N ASP A 309 -13.76 -2.00 1.57
CA ASP A 309 -14.18 -3.38 1.79
C ASP A 309 -13.72 -3.91 3.14
N PHE A 310 -12.46 -3.65 3.48
CA PHE A 310 -11.91 -3.97 4.78
C PHE A 310 -12.68 -3.28 5.91
N CYS A 311 -13.04 -2.01 5.74
CA CYS A 311 -13.76 -1.25 6.76
C CYS A 311 -15.26 -1.55 6.83
N ASN A 312 -15.84 -2.17 5.80
CA ASN A 312 -17.24 -2.59 5.80
C ASN A 312 -17.40 -4.00 6.39
N GLY A 313 -16.55 -4.97 6.05
CA GLY A 313 -16.66 -6.33 6.58
C GLY A 313 -17.91 -7.09 6.19
N ASP A 314 -18.47 -6.81 5.01
CA ASP A 314 -19.60 -7.48 4.32
C ASP A 314 -20.83 -7.78 5.22
N THR A 315 -21.05 -6.94 6.22
CA THR A 315 -22.09 -7.10 7.24
C THR A 315 -22.78 -5.76 7.49
N SER A 316 -24.01 -5.79 8.01
CA SER A 316 -24.77 -4.58 8.32
C SER A 316 -25.16 -4.57 9.80
N PRO A 317 -24.67 -3.62 10.62
CA PRO A 317 -23.79 -2.49 10.25
C PRO A 317 -22.35 -2.95 9.91
N GLY A 318 -21.69 -2.22 9.01
CA GLY A 318 -20.33 -2.56 8.59
C GLY A 318 -19.31 -2.36 9.72
N ASN A 319 -18.34 -3.27 9.84
CA ASN A 319 -17.31 -3.25 10.88
C ASN A 319 -16.03 -3.98 10.43
N PRO A 320 -14.84 -3.37 10.54
CA PRO A 320 -13.56 -4.02 10.19
C PRO A 320 -13.27 -5.30 11.00
N ILE A 321 -13.86 -5.46 12.19
CA ILE A 321 -13.76 -6.70 12.98
C ILE A 321 -14.20 -7.92 12.14
N ASN A 322 -15.27 -7.77 11.34
CA ASN A 322 -15.79 -8.89 10.56
C ASN A 322 -14.84 -9.26 9.40
N SER A 323 -14.17 -8.28 8.77
CA SER A 323 -13.11 -8.58 7.81
C SER A 323 -11.96 -9.36 8.44
N ILE A 324 -11.55 -8.99 9.67
CA ILE A 324 -10.49 -9.72 10.39
C ILE A 324 -10.92 -11.18 10.64
N PHE A 325 -12.14 -11.43 11.11
CA PHE A 325 -12.63 -12.80 11.32
C PHE A 325 -12.76 -13.59 10.03
N ASN A 326 -13.26 -12.98 8.95
CA ASN A 326 -13.36 -13.65 7.66
C ASN A 326 -11.95 -14.02 7.13
N ILE A 327 -10.95 -13.15 7.31
CA ILE A 327 -9.54 -13.44 6.97
C ILE A 327 -9.03 -14.64 7.79
N LEU A 328 -9.26 -14.65 9.11
CA LEU A 328 -8.84 -15.77 9.97
C LEU A 328 -9.52 -17.10 9.56
N GLU A 329 -10.80 -17.06 9.20
CA GLU A 329 -11.53 -18.24 8.72
C GLU A 329 -10.98 -18.74 7.38
N LYS A 330 -10.63 -17.83 6.46
CA LYS A 330 -10.05 -18.17 5.15
C LYS A 330 -8.64 -18.74 5.25
N LEU A 331 -7.87 -18.31 6.24
CA LEU A 331 -6.56 -18.86 6.57
C LEU A 331 -6.64 -20.22 7.28
N ASP A 332 -7.84 -20.77 7.50
CA ASP A 332 -8.08 -22.04 8.19
C ASP A 332 -7.48 -22.06 9.62
N ILE A 333 -7.44 -20.89 10.27
CA ILE A 333 -7.01 -20.78 11.67
C ILE A 333 -8.08 -21.43 12.54
N ASP A 334 -7.70 -22.46 13.30
CA ASP A 334 -8.63 -23.19 14.16
C ASP A 334 -9.30 -22.21 15.15
N PRO A 335 -10.65 -22.14 15.20
CA PRO A 335 -11.37 -21.35 16.21
C PRO A 335 -11.04 -21.74 17.66
N SER A 336 -10.43 -22.92 17.86
CA SER A 336 -9.94 -23.37 19.16
C SER A 336 -8.54 -22.87 19.53
N SER A 337 -7.78 -22.37 18.55
CA SER A 337 -6.43 -21.81 18.75
C SER A 337 -6.43 -20.57 19.64
N TYR A 338 -5.29 -20.33 20.30
CA TYR A 338 -5.11 -19.14 21.12
C TYR A 338 -5.22 -17.86 20.30
N ASN A 339 -4.68 -17.85 19.08
CA ASN A 339 -4.70 -16.68 18.19
C ASN A 339 -6.13 -16.26 17.83
N TYR A 340 -6.98 -17.20 17.40
CA TYR A 340 -8.38 -16.90 17.10
C TYR A 340 -9.14 -16.39 18.34
N ARG A 341 -8.95 -17.06 19.49
CA ARG A 341 -9.62 -16.69 20.74
C ARG A 341 -9.14 -15.37 21.32
N SER A 342 -7.87 -15.01 21.12
CA SER A 342 -7.32 -13.70 21.47
C SER A 342 -8.00 -12.60 20.67
N VAL A 343 -8.11 -12.76 19.35
CA VAL A 343 -8.82 -11.79 18.51
C VAL A 343 -10.31 -11.70 18.88
N GLU A 344 -10.97 -12.84 19.16
CA GLU A 344 -12.34 -12.87 19.68
C GLU A 344 -12.49 -12.15 21.02
N TYR A 345 -11.62 -12.45 21.99
CA TYR A 345 -11.66 -11.85 23.31
C TYR A 345 -11.46 -10.33 23.27
N PHE A 346 -10.42 -9.85 22.59
CA PHE A 346 -10.10 -8.42 22.53
C PHE A 346 -11.10 -7.68 21.64
N LEU A 347 -11.29 -8.10 20.39
CA LEU A 347 -12.02 -7.27 19.42
C LEU A 347 -13.54 -7.50 19.51
N LYS A 348 -13.99 -8.74 19.51
CA LYS A 348 -15.42 -9.08 19.39
C LYS A 348 -16.16 -9.01 20.73
N ASP A 349 -15.57 -9.58 21.76
CA ASP A 349 -16.16 -9.59 23.11
C ASP A 349 -15.84 -8.32 23.89
N SER A 350 -14.96 -7.44 23.37
CA SER A 350 -14.50 -6.23 24.07
C SER A 350 -14.07 -6.54 25.50
N CYS A 351 -13.30 -7.63 25.65
CA CYS A 351 -12.81 -8.15 26.93
C CYS A 351 -13.86 -8.67 27.92
N GLN A 352 -15.08 -8.96 27.46
CA GLN A 352 -16.14 -9.52 28.32
C GLN A 352 -16.15 -11.07 28.36
N GLY A 353 -15.21 -11.71 27.66
CA GLY A 353 -15.11 -13.16 27.50
C GLY A 353 -14.22 -13.87 28.54
N THR A 354 -13.87 -15.13 28.26
CA THR A 354 -12.85 -15.84 29.03
C THR A 354 -11.48 -15.46 28.49
N TYR A 355 -10.58 -14.99 29.35
CA TYR A 355 -9.22 -14.64 28.95
C TYR A 355 -8.52 -15.84 28.30
N PRO A 356 -8.06 -15.75 27.03
CA PRO A 356 -7.54 -16.90 26.29
C PRO A 356 -6.19 -17.37 26.82
N LEU A 357 -5.41 -16.47 27.43
CA LEU A 357 -4.11 -16.77 28.02
C LEU A 357 -4.19 -17.13 29.51
N ARG A 358 -5.35 -17.65 29.95
CA ARG A 358 -5.54 -18.09 31.33
C ARG A 358 -4.57 -19.19 31.76
N PHE A 359 -3.97 -19.92 30.82
CA PHE A 359 -2.91 -20.88 31.13
C PHE A 359 -1.71 -20.21 31.81
N LEU A 360 -1.44 -18.92 31.55
CA LEU A 360 -0.40 -18.14 32.24
C LEU A 360 -0.68 -18.04 33.75
N GLU A 361 -1.94 -17.92 34.15
CA GLU A 361 -2.31 -17.98 35.58
C GLU A 361 -2.02 -19.36 36.18
N GLY A 362 -2.26 -20.43 35.41
CA GLY A 362 -1.92 -21.79 35.81
C GLY A 362 -0.42 -21.94 36.06
N TYR A 363 0.38 -21.38 35.16
CA TYR A 363 1.83 -21.36 35.25
C TYR A 363 2.34 -20.56 36.45
N GLU A 364 1.76 -19.39 36.70
CA GLU A 364 2.06 -18.61 37.90
C GLU A 364 1.83 -19.44 39.18
N ASN A 365 0.70 -20.16 39.25
CA ASN A 365 0.38 -21.03 40.39
C ASN A 365 1.35 -22.20 40.53
N ASP A 366 1.73 -22.84 39.42
CA ASP A 366 2.68 -23.96 39.42
C ASP A 366 4.08 -23.50 39.86
N LEU A 367 4.51 -22.31 39.43
CA LEU A 367 5.77 -21.74 39.90
C LEU A 367 5.68 -21.43 41.40
N GLN A 368 4.65 -20.70 41.85
CA GLN A 368 4.42 -20.40 43.28
C GLN A 368 4.45 -21.67 44.15
N GLY A 369 3.89 -22.78 43.63
CA GLY A 369 3.99 -24.10 44.24
C GLY A 369 5.43 -24.61 44.32
N ALA A 370 6.15 -24.64 43.20
CA ALA A 370 7.55 -25.08 43.14
C ALA A 370 8.44 -24.29 44.12
N ILE A 371 8.20 -22.99 44.29
CA ILE A 371 8.93 -22.14 45.25
C ILE A 371 8.58 -22.50 46.69
N ALA A 372 7.30 -22.66 47.00
CA ALA A 372 6.89 -23.04 48.34
C ALA A 372 7.55 -24.37 48.75
N TYR A 373 7.63 -25.32 47.82
CA TYR A 373 8.33 -26.60 48.03
C TYR A 373 9.85 -26.46 48.08
N SER A 374 10.45 -25.57 47.28
CA SER A 374 11.88 -25.22 47.36
C SER A 374 12.23 -24.64 48.74
N SER A 375 11.43 -23.69 49.24
CA SER A 375 11.63 -23.11 50.56
C SER A 375 11.44 -24.13 51.68
N GLU A 376 10.47 -25.04 51.56
CA GLU A 376 10.23 -26.11 52.53
C GLU A 376 11.39 -27.13 52.53
N PHE A 377 11.91 -27.46 51.34
CA PHE A 377 13.08 -28.31 51.16
C PHE A 377 14.33 -27.70 51.81
N ASN A 378 14.62 -26.43 51.53
CA ASN A 378 15.75 -25.71 52.11
C ASN A 378 15.64 -25.58 53.63
N GLN A 379 14.43 -25.29 54.13
CA GLN A 379 14.18 -25.26 55.57
C GLN A 379 14.39 -26.64 56.21
N ALA A 380 13.89 -27.72 55.59
CA ALA A 380 14.06 -29.08 56.11
C ALA A 380 15.54 -29.47 56.19
N ILE A 381 16.34 -29.16 55.16
CA ILE A 381 17.79 -29.40 55.16
C ILE A 381 18.48 -28.56 56.25
N GLY A 382 18.11 -27.29 56.38
CA GLY A 382 18.67 -26.38 57.38
C GLY A 382 18.35 -26.78 58.83
N ASP A 383 17.13 -27.25 59.08
CA ASP A 383 16.65 -27.67 60.40
C ASP A 383 17.26 -29.01 60.84
N ILE A 384 17.48 -29.95 59.91
CA ILE A 384 18.13 -31.24 60.20
C ILE A 384 19.64 -31.06 60.39
N GLY A 385 20.28 -30.27 59.52
CA GLY A 385 21.72 -30.06 59.49
C GLY A 385 22.49 -31.18 58.78
N VAL A 386 23.58 -30.79 58.11
CA VAL A 386 24.38 -31.63 57.20
C VAL A 386 24.94 -32.89 57.87
N ASP A 387 25.44 -32.75 59.10
CA ASP A 387 26.08 -33.85 59.84
C ASP A 387 25.07 -34.96 60.17
N GLU A 388 23.86 -34.57 60.56
CA GLU A 388 22.83 -35.50 60.98
C GLU A 388 22.14 -36.15 59.77
N LEU A 389 21.95 -35.38 58.68
CA LEU A 389 21.46 -35.91 57.42
C LEU A 389 22.45 -36.93 56.83
N SER A 390 23.76 -36.63 56.85
CA SER A 390 24.80 -37.57 56.42
C SER A 390 24.81 -38.85 57.26
N ARG A 391 24.51 -38.72 58.56
CA ARG A 391 24.43 -39.86 59.48
C ARG A 391 23.24 -40.77 59.18
N VAL A 392 22.08 -40.21 58.84
CA VAL A 392 20.84 -40.95 58.57
C VAL A 392 20.86 -41.55 57.16
N CYS A 393 21.22 -40.75 56.15
CA CYS A 393 21.31 -41.19 54.76
C CYS A 393 22.49 -42.13 54.48
N GLY A 394 23.47 -42.21 55.39
CA GLY A 394 24.61 -43.13 55.30
C GLY A 394 25.70 -42.72 54.30
N ASN A 395 25.53 -41.59 53.61
CA ASN A 395 26.45 -40.99 52.65
C ASN A 395 26.76 -39.53 53.01
N ASP A 396 27.71 -38.90 52.31
CA ASP A 396 28.03 -37.48 52.48
C ASP A 396 26.88 -36.61 51.92
N ALA A 397 26.18 -35.89 52.80
CA ALA A 397 25.08 -35.00 52.42
C ALA A 397 25.54 -33.58 52.05
N THR A 398 26.85 -33.32 51.97
CA THR A 398 27.37 -32.00 51.57
C THR A 398 26.89 -31.59 50.18
N GLY A 399 26.72 -32.53 49.25
CA GLY A 399 26.15 -32.28 47.92
C GLY A 399 24.71 -31.73 47.98
N LEU A 400 23.91 -32.23 48.92
CA LEU A 400 22.52 -31.81 49.10
C LEU A 400 22.41 -30.37 49.63
N VAL A 401 23.40 -29.91 50.40
CA VAL A 401 23.47 -28.53 50.91
C VAL A 401 23.84 -27.56 49.80
N VAL A 402 24.83 -27.92 48.98
CA VAL A 402 25.20 -27.12 47.80
C VAL A 402 24.00 -27.01 46.86
N LEU A 403 23.27 -28.11 46.67
CA LEU A 403 22.05 -28.10 45.87
C LEU A 403 20.94 -27.25 46.51
N SER A 404 20.81 -27.26 47.84
CA SER A 404 19.86 -26.41 48.57
C SER A 404 20.12 -24.93 48.27
N ASP A 405 21.39 -24.51 48.28
CA ASP A 405 21.78 -23.14 47.90
C ASP A 405 21.46 -22.84 46.41
N GLU A 406 21.72 -23.78 45.48
CA GLU A 406 21.37 -23.63 44.05
C GLU A 406 19.86 -23.53 43.83
N VAL A 407 19.08 -24.34 44.54
CA VAL A 407 17.61 -24.36 44.49
C VAL A 407 17.04 -23.05 45.09
N GLU A 408 17.68 -22.51 46.13
CA GLU A 408 17.34 -21.18 46.66
C GLU A 408 17.62 -20.08 45.63
N GLU A 409 18.82 -20.07 45.03
CA GLU A 409 19.24 -19.09 44.02
C GLU A 409 18.32 -19.11 42.80
N PHE A 410 18.03 -20.30 42.27
CA PHE A 410 17.08 -20.49 41.18
C PHE A 410 15.70 -19.96 41.57
N SER A 411 15.18 -20.36 42.74
CA SER A 411 13.85 -19.94 43.17
C SER A 411 13.72 -18.42 43.34
N ALA A 412 14.76 -17.74 43.81
CA ALA A 412 14.75 -16.29 44.00
C ALA A 412 14.88 -15.53 42.66
N GLY A 413 15.73 -16.01 41.75
CA GLY A 413 15.95 -15.41 40.43
C GLY A 413 14.75 -15.62 39.51
N ALA A 414 14.39 -16.88 39.26
CA ALA A 414 13.28 -17.24 38.36
C ALA A 414 11.94 -16.63 38.79
N LEU A 415 11.72 -16.47 40.10
CA LEU A 415 10.55 -15.76 40.63
C LEU A 415 10.48 -14.31 40.21
N THR A 416 11.61 -13.62 40.38
CA THR A 416 11.66 -12.18 40.15
C THR A 416 11.48 -11.91 38.67
N ASP A 417 12.13 -12.73 37.84
CA ASP A 417 12.00 -12.68 36.39
C ASP A 417 10.57 -13.03 35.96
N LEU A 418 9.97 -14.13 36.46
CA LEU A 418 8.60 -14.48 36.10
C LEU A 418 7.58 -13.44 36.58
N ALA A 419 7.69 -12.96 37.82
CA ALA A 419 6.77 -11.94 38.32
C ALA A 419 6.85 -10.66 37.49
N THR A 420 8.05 -10.30 37.02
CA THR A 420 8.25 -9.18 36.10
C THR A 420 7.58 -9.46 34.75
N ILE A 421 7.76 -10.66 34.19
CA ILE A 421 7.14 -11.04 32.91
C ILE A 421 5.62 -11.07 33.02
N LEU A 422 5.05 -11.64 34.09
CA LEU A 422 3.61 -11.65 34.30
C LEU A 422 3.04 -10.23 34.50
N ASP A 423 3.78 -9.34 35.17
CA ASP A 423 3.41 -7.93 35.29
C ASP A 423 3.51 -7.20 33.94
N ASN A 424 4.52 -7.51 33.12
CA ASN A 424 4.66 -6.99 31.76
C ASN A 424 3.57 -7.51 30.80
N VAL A 425 3.11 -8.76 30.96
CA VAL A 425 2.10 -9.36 30.07
C VAL A 425 0.70 -8.94 30.51
N ASN A 426 0.37 -9.15 31.79
CA ASN A 426 -0.98 -9.10 32.35
C ASN A 426 -1.17 -8.02 33.42
N GLY A 427 -0.10 -7.33 33.85
CA GLY A 427 -0.18 -6.27 34.86
C GLY A 427 -0.93 -5.04 34.33
N GLU A 428 -1.12 -4.02 35.17
CA GLU A 428 -1.93 -2.83 34.84
C GLU A 428 -1.42 -2.08 33.59
N ASN A 429 -0.12 -2.18 33.28
CA ASN A 429 0.49 -1.61 32.08
C ASN A 429 0.97 -2.69 31.10
N GLY A 430 0.40 -3.90 31.20
CA GLY A 430 0.88 -5.02 30.43
C GLY A 430 0.52 -4.92 28.95
N TYR A 431 1.33 -5.52 28.08
CA TYR A 431 1.14 -5.44 26.64
C TYR A 431 -0.01 -6.33 26.12
N LEU A 432 -0.45 -7.36 26.85
CA LEU A 432 -1.63 -8.18 26.50
C LEU A 432 -2.87 -7.82 27.32
N THR A 433 -2.97 -6.57 27.73
CA THR A 433 -4.17 -6.07 28.42
C THR A 433 -5.13 -5.39 27.45
N CYS A 434 -6.40 -5.34 27.85
CA CYS A 434 -7.44 -4.62 27.14
C CYS A 434 -7.17 -3.11 27.07
N ASP A 435 -6.59 -2.56 28.13
CA ASP A 435 -6.26 -1.14 28.23
C ASP A 435 -5.13 -0.76 27.27
N THR A 436 -4.32 -1.73 26.84
CA THR A 436 -3.31 -1.53 25.80
C THR A 436 -3.86 -1.87 24.40
N ILE A 437 -4.40 -3.08 24.19
CA ILE A 437 -4.76 -3.56 22.84
C ILE A 437 -5.96 -2.80 22.25
N LEU A 438 -7.00 -2.51 23.02
CA LEU A 438 -8.20 -1.86 22.48
C LEU A 438 -7.93 -0.42 22.00
N PRO A 439 -7.18 0.44 22.74
CA PRO A 439 -6.81 1.75 22.22
C PRO A 439 -5.96 1.70 20.96
N LEU A 440 -5.04 0.72 20.82
CA LEU A 440 -4.27 0.54 19.59
C LEU A 440 -5.21 0.16 18.44
N TYR A 441 -6.11 -0.78 18.66
CA TYR A 441 -7.11 -1.16 17.65
C TYR A 441 -8.00 0.02 17.23
N ASP A 442 -8.53 0.77 18.19
CA ASP A 442 -9.42 1.90 17.93
C ASP A 442 -8.68 3.03 17.20
N THR A 443 -7.47 3.38 17.66
CA THR A 443 -6.67 4.46 17.06
C THR A 443 -6.19 4.09 15.66
N TYR A 444 -5.71 2.86 15.46
CA TYR A 444 -5.04 2.51 14.21
C TYR A 444 -5.99 1.94 13.17
N ILE A 445 -6.85 1.00 13.57
CA ILE A 445 -7.75 0.34 12.62
C ILE A 445 -9.01 1.18 12.40
N LYS A 446 -9.72 1.56 13.48
CA LYS A 446 -10.98 2.30 13.32
C LYS A 446 -10.73 3.74 12.85
N GLU A 447 -9.91 4.51 13.56
CA GLU A 447 -9.66 5.91 13.22
C GLU A 447 -8.67 6.05 12.07
N GLY A 448 -7.47 5.46 12.19
CA GLY A 448 -6.41 5.58 11.18
C GLY A 448 -6.80 5.01 9.82
N VAL A 449 -7.06 3.71 9.74
CA VAL A 449 -7.33 3.01 8.48
C VAL A 449 -8.74 3.31 7.94
N CYS A 450 -9.76 3.25 8.79
CA CYS A 450 -11.15 3.31 8.32
C CYS A 450 -11.77 4.71 8.24
N VAL A 451 -11.23 5.70 8.94
CA VAL A 451 -11.69 7.09 8.85
C VAL A 451 -10.68 7.93 8.08
N ASP A 452 -9.50 8.15 8.63
CA ASP A 452 -8.56 9.15 8.13
C ASP A 452 -7.98 8.74 6.77
N LEU A 453 -7.53 7.49 6.64
CA LEU A 453 -6.97 6.97 5.40
C LEU A 453 -8.04 6.85 4.29
N MET A 454 -9.28 6.53 4.65
CA MET A 454 -10.41 6.58 3.71
C MET A 454 -10.68 8.00 3.18
N GLU A 455 -10.65 9.00 4.06
CA GLU A 455 -10.79 10.40 3.66
C GLU A 455 -9.63 10.84 2.76
N ALA A 456 -8.40 10.47 3.09
CA ALA A 456 -7.20 10.74 2.31
C ALA A 456 -7.28 10.15 0.90
N TRP A 457 -7.61 8.85 0.78
CA TRP A 457 -7.73 8.20 -0.53
C TRP A 457 -8.86 8.78 -1.37
N ASN A 458 -10.00 9.10 -0.75
CA ASN A 458 -11.10 9.74 -1.45
C ASN A 458 -10.73 11.15 -1.94
N ALA A 459 -10.02 11.94 -1.11
CA ALA A 459 -9.53 13.26 -1.51
C ALA A 459 -8.54 13.16 -2.68
N ALA A 460 -7.61 12.20 -2.64
CA ALA A 460 -6.69 11.91 -3.73
C ALA A 460 -7.43 11.49 -5.01
N PHE A 461 -8.42 10.60 -4.92
CA PHE A 461 -9.24 10.18 -6.06
C PHE A 461 -9.94 11.37 -6.74
N ILE A 462 -10.62 12.21 -5.95
CA ILE A 462 -11.33 13.40 -6.46
C ILE A 462 -10.35 14.37 -7.13
N PHE A 463 -9.19 14.59 -6.50
CA PHE A 463 -8.18 15.48 -7.01
C PHE A 463 -7.57 14.97 -8.33
N PHE A 464 -7.09 13.72 -8.39
CA PHE A 464 -6.47 13.17 -9.60
C PHE A 464 -7.47 13.00 -10.74
N THR A 465 -8.75 12.69 -10.44
CA THR A 465 -9.83 12.71 -11.44
C THR A 465 -10.00 14.11 -12.02
N SER A 466 -10.09 15.13 -11.17
CA SER A 466 -10.24 16.52 -11.59
C SER A 466 -9.04 16.97 -12.41
N LEU A 467 -7.83 16.63 -11.97
CA LEU A 467 -6.57 16.96 -12.66
C LEU A 467 -6.50 16.31 -14.04
N ALA A 468 -6.84 15.02 -14.15
CA ALA A 468 -6.84 14.30 -15.42
C ALA A 468 -7.87 14.90 -16.41
N ILE A 469 -9.09 15.20 -15.95
CA ILE A 469 -10.12 15.84 -16.79
C ILE A 469 -9.67 17.22 -17.26
N VAL A 470 -9.20 18.08 -16.33
CA VAL A 470 -8.71 19.42 -16.64
C VAL A 470 -7.57 19.36 -17.66
N SER A 471 -6.64 18.43 -17.46
CA SER A 471 -5.49 18.28 -18.35
C SER A 471 -5.90 17.77 -19.73
N MET A 472 -6.85 16.84 -19.83
CA MET A 472 -7.39 16.39 -21.11
C MET A 472 -8.16 17.49 -21.85
N VAL A 473 -8.85 18.38 -21.15
CA VAL A 473 -9.49 19.57 -21.76
C VAL A 473 -8.44 20.55 -22.27
N ILE A 474 -7.33 20.74 -21.55
CA ILE A 474 -6.20 21.57 -21.97
C ILE A 474 -5.54 20.98 -23.23
N LEU A 475 -5.27 19.66 -23.24
CA LEU A 475 -4.72 18.95 -24.42
C LEU A 475 -5.68 19.01 -25.62
N SER A 476 -6.98 18.86 -25.39
CA SER A 476 -7.99 19.00 -26.45
C SER A 476 -8.01 20.42 -27.01
N SER A 477 -8.02 21.42 -26.12
CA SER A 477 -8.07 22.83 -26.51
C SER A 477 -6.80 23.26 -27.25
N SER A 478 -5.63 22.74 -26.87
CA SER A 478 -4.37 23.02 -27.57
C SER A 478 -4.33 22.36 -28.95
N ALA A 479 -4.88 21.15 -29.11
CA ALA A 479 -5.08 20.54 -30.41
C ALA A 479 -5.96 21.41 -31.31
N PHE A 480 -6.97 22.12 -30.76
CA PHE A 480 -7.78 23.08 -31.51
C PHE A 480 -7.08 24.43 -31.77
N TYR A 481 -6.17 24.83 -30.88
CA TYR A 481 -5.45 26.10 -30.89
C TYR A 481 -4.48 26.28 -32.06
N GLU A 482 -3.92 25.20 -32.60
CA GLU A 482 -2.78 25.28 -33.53
C GLU A 482 -3.06 26.24 -34.70
N PRO A 483 -2.29 27.35 -34.80
CA PRO A 483 -2.50 28.36 -35.81
C PRO A 483 -2.18 27.75 -37.16
N THR A 484 -3.07 27.98 -38.14
CA THR A 484 -2.90 27.54 -39.51
C THR A 484 -1.53 27.97 -40.02
N ARG A 485 -0.57 27.03 -40.07
CA ARG A 485 0.80 27.16 -40.63
C ARG A 485 0.86 27.90 -41.97
N LYS A 486 -0.27 27.93 -42.68
CA LYS A 486 -0.50 28.68 -43.91
C LYS A 486 -0.32 30.19 -43.77
N GLU A 487 -0.71 30.84 -42.68
CA GLU A 487 -0.52 32.31 -42.53
C GLU A 487 0.97 32.69 -42.49
N ILE A 488 1.82 31.82 -41.94
CA ILE A 488 3.28 32.08 -41.87
C ILE A 488 3.93 31.80 -43.22
N LEU A 489 3.55 30.70 -43.89
CA LEU A 489 4.06 30.40 -45.22
C LEU A 489 3.65 31.46 -46.24
N THR A 490 2.42 31.98 -46.16
CA THR A 490 2.00 33.10 -47.03
C THR A 490 2.73 34.39 -46.70
N LEU A 491 3.04 34.68 -45.43
CA LEU A 491 3.83 35.88 -45.08
C LEU A 491 5.32 35.75 -45.48
N VAL A 492 5.87 34.54 -45.46
CA VAL A 492 7.25 34.28 -45.94
C VAL A 492 7.27 34.33 -47.47
N GLU A 493 6.30 33.72 -48.16
CA GLU A 493 6.19 33.78 -49.62
C GLU A 493 5.88 35.21 -50.11
N GLU A 494 5.00 35.97 -49.45
CA GLU A 494 4.74 37.38 -49.78
C GLU A 494 5.97 38.27 -49.49
N GLY A 495 6.70 38.01 -48.41
CA GLY A 495 7.93 38.73 -48.09
C GLY A 495 9.09 38.43 -49.05
N ASP A 496 9.20 37.19 -49.52
CA ASP A 496 10.17 36.78 -50.54
C ASP A 496 9.78 37.35 -51.91
N GLU A 497 8.49 37.39 -52.27
CA GLU A 497 8.01 38.08 -53.48
C GLU A 497 8.25 39.59 -53.44
N GLU A 498 8.06 40.26 -52.29
CA GLU A 498 8.37 41.68 -52.14
C GLU A 498 9.87 41.96 -52.24
N ARG A 499 10.74 41.11 -51.65
CA ARG A 499 12.20 41.22 -51.82
C ARG A 499 12.66 40.94 -53.24
N GLU A 500 12.06 39.99 -53.95
CA GLU A 500 12.34 39.78 -55.37
C GLU A 500 11.94 41.00 -56.21
N LYS A 501 10.81 41.66 -55.89
CA LYS A 501 10.38 42.89 -56.56
C LYS A 501 11.33 44.06 -56.28
N GLU A 502 11.82 44.22 -55.05
CA GLU A 502 12.81 45.26 -54.72
C GLU A 502 14.16 45.02 -55.44
N HIS A 503 14.67 43.79 -55.47
CA HIS A 503 15.91 43.48 -56.19
C HIS A 503 15.77 43.59 -57.72
N ALA A 504 14.58 43.35 -58.29
CA ALA A 504 14.32 43.56 -59.71
C ALA A 504 14.34 45.05 -60.09
N ILE A 505 13.87 45.94 -59.20
CA ILE A 505 13.90 47.39 -59.40
C ILE A 505 15.35 47.91 -59.33
N GLU A 506 16.14 47.48 -58.35
CA GLU A 506 17.54 47.88 -58.18
C GLU A 506 18.43 47.46 -59.38
N LYS A 507 18.16 46.30 -59.99
CA LYS A 507 18.86 45.87 -61.22
C LYS A 507 18.47 46.67 -62.47
N SER A 508 17.30 47.31 -62.48
CA SER A 508 16.84 48.10 -63.63
C SER A 508 17.42 49.53 -63.66
N GLU A 509 17.82 50.09 -62.52
CA GLU A 509 18.43 51.43 -62.43
C GLU A 509 19.92 51.47 -62.82
N VAL A 510 20.61 50.31 -62.95
CA VAL A 510 22.05 50.25 -63.25
C VAL A 510 22.35 50.21 -64.76
N VAL A 511 21.35 50.17 -65.65
CA VAL A 511 21.58 49.98 -67.10
C VAL A 511 21.52 51.27 -67.94
N ASP A 512 21.05 52.40 -67.40
CA ASP A 512 21.07 53.68 -68.12
C ASP A 512 22.08 54.66 -67.51
N GLY A 513 23.37 54.49 -67.85
CA GLY A 513 24.41 55.38 -67.34
C GLY A 513 25.79 55.23 -67.94
N VAL A 514 25.99 55.92 -69.08
CA VAL A 514 27.24 56.57 -69.51
C VAL A 514 28.17 55.78 -70.46
N ASP A 515 27.93 56.06 -71.74
CA ASP A 515 28.95 56.18 -72.80
C ASP A 515 29.96 57.31 -72.46
N GLY A 516 31.26 57.07 -72.62
CA GLY A 516 32.28 58.10 -72.41
C GLY A 516 33.74 57.62 -72.56
N THR A 517 34.24 57.68 -73.79
CA THR A 517 35.61 57.46 -74.25
C THR A 517 36.66 58.42 -73.64
N LEU A 518 37.87 57.93 -73.30
CA LEU A 518 39.18 58.39 -73.85
C LEU A 518 40.44 57.77 -73.20
N ASN A 519 41.41 57.53 -74.08
CA ASN A 519 42.76 56.98 -73.92
C ASN A 519 43.72 57.81 -73.05
N LEU A 520 44.73 57.19 -72.41
CA LEU A 520 46.14 57.08 -72.87
C LEU A 520 47.10 56.68 -71.74
N ASP A 521 47.85 55.61 -71.98
CA ASP A 521 49.30 55.38 -71.76
C ASP A 521 50.03 55.83 -70.48
N LYS A 522 50.56 54.82 -69.78
CA LYS A 522 51.99 54.40 -69.76
C LYS A 522 52.69 54.28 -68.40
N ASP A 523 53.24 53.07 -68.25
CA ASP A 523 54.55 52.66 -67.76
C ASP A 523 54.87 52.64 -66.25
N ASP A 524 54.98 51.38 -65.81
CA ASP A 524 56.18 50.72 -65.26
C ASP A 524 56.41 50.57 -63.74
N HIS A 525 56.52 49.27 -63.41
CA HIS A 525 57.46 48.60 -62.49
C HIS A 525 57.35 48.74 -60.96
N ASN A 526 56.90 47.64 -60.32
CA ASN A 526 57.63 46.76 -59.38
C ASN A 526 56.60 46.01 -58.51
N LYS A 527 56.46 44.67 -58.59
CA LYS A 527 57.29 43.54 -58.11
C LYS A 527 57.26 43.34 -56.58
N ALA A 528 57.05 42.07 -56.20
CA ALA A 528 56.89 41.44 -54.88
C ALA A 528 55.49 41.65 -54.27
N GLY A 529 54.63 40.64 -54.06
CA GLY A 529 54.88 39.24 -53.72
C GLY A 529 54.54 39.07 -52.24
N ILE A 530 53.44 38.40 -51.92
CA ILE A 530 53.14 37.68 -50.67
C ILE A 530 51.85 36.89 -50.92
N ASP A 531 51.97 35.59 -50.77
CA ASP A 531 50.92 34.59 -50.86
C ASP A 531 50.04 34.68 -49.60
N ASN A 532 48.73 34.57 -49.76
CA ASN A 532 47.86 34.12 -48.67
C ASN A 532 46.67 33.38 -49.25
N GLU A 533 46.78 32.05 -49.25
CA GLU A 533 45.67 31.13 -49.41
C GLU A 533 44.71 31.30 -48.24
N THR A 534 43.43 31.53 -48.52
CA THR A 534 42.34 30.88 -47.76
C THR A 534 41.00 31.11 -48.45
N SER A 535 40.22 30.03 -48.51
CA SER A 535 38.77 29.98 -48.32
C SER A 535 37.89 29.60 -49.51
N SER A 536 37.07 28.59 -49.19
CA SER A 536 35.73 28.24 -49.65
C SER A 536 35.54 27.67 -51.07
N GLU A 537 35.58 26.33 -51.13
CA GLU A 537 34.70 25.58 -52.03
C GLU A 537 33.27 25.57 -51.47
N ASP A 538 32.35 26.24 -52.16
CA ASP A 538 30.91 26.02 -52.04
C ASP A 538 30.49 24.82 -52.90
N LYS A 539 29.96 23.77 -52.26
CA LYS A 539 29.20 22.70 -52.91
C LYS A 539 27.75 22.73 -52.41
N SER A 540 26.89 23.41 -53.17
CA SER A 540 25.44 23.30 -53.02
C SER A 540 24.96 21.97 -53.62
N VAL A 541 24.53 21.04 -52.77
CA VAL A 541 23.84 19.81 -53.15
C VAL A 541 22.33 20.10 -53.23
N SER A 542 21.75 19.98 -54.42
CA SER A 542 20.30 20.06 -54.63
C SER A 542 19.68 18.67 -54.42
N PHE A 543 18.83 18.52 -53.40
CA PHE A 543 17.97 17.35 -53.24
C PHE A 543 16.63 17.59 -53.94
N LYS A 544 16.31 16.74 -54.91
CA LYS A 544 15.01 16.68 -55.59
C LYS A 544 14.19 15.59 -54.91
N ALA A 545 13.16 15.97 -54.16
CA ALA A 545 12.23 15.02 -53.57
C ALA A 545 11.12 14.68 -54.59
N GLU A 546 11.11 13.45 -55.08
CA GLU A 546 9.97 12.88 -55.83
C GLU A 546 8.79 12.68 -54.88
N THR A 547 7.65 13.26 -55.22
CA THR A 547 6.38 12.99 -54.54
C THR A 547 5.64 11.91 -55.33
N GLY A 548 5.63 10.70 -54.78
CA GLY A 548 4.78 9.61 -55.24
C GLY A 548 3.30 9.96 -55.02
N VAL A 549 2.53 9.94 -56.10
CA VAL A 549 1.08 10.11 -56.11
C VAL A 549 0.45 8.74 -55.82
N CYS A 550 -0.22 8.60 -54.68
CA CYS A 550 -1.16 7.49 -54.46
C CYS A 550 -2.52 7.88 -55.05
N GLU A 551 -2.88 7.29 -56.18
CA GLU A 551 -4.28 7.20 -56.62
C GLU A 551 -4.97 6.11 -55.79
N MET A 552 -6.00 6.50 -55.03
CA MET A 552 -6.99 5.55 -54.52
C MET A 552 -8.23 5.64 -55.40
N SER A 553 -8.56 4.51 -56.03
CA SER A 553 -9.79 4.27 -56.77
C SER A 553 -10.99 4.26 -55.83
N VAL A 554 -12.02 5.03 -56.19
CA VAL A 554 -13.32 5.05 -55.54
C VAL A 554 -14.14 3.90 -56.09
N ASP A 555 -14.29 2.82 -55.31
CA ASP A 555 -15.35 1.84 -55.53
C ASP A 555 -16.54 2.18 -54.64
N THR A 556 -17.63 2.56 -55.29
CA THR A 556 -18.97 2.68 -54.72
C THR A 556 -19.49 1.29 -54.35
N LEU A 557 -19.76 1.06 -53.06
CA LEU A 557 -20.56 -0.06 -52.59
C LEU A 557 -21.84 0.47 -51.94
N ASP A 558 -22.94 0.39 -52.69
CA ASP A 558 -24.29 0.37 -52.14
C ASP A 558 -24.49 -0.95 -51.38
N HIS A 559 -24.92 -0.89 -50.13
CA HIS A 559 -25.96 -1.77 -49.60
C HIS A 559 -26.49 -1.23 -48.27
N ALA A 560 -27.79 -0.91 -48.29
CA ALA A 560 -28.60 -0.69 -47.12
C ALA A 560 -28.97 -2.04 -46.50
N ASP A 561 -28.71 -2.22 -45.22
CA ASP A 561 -29.45 -3.15 -44.36
C ASP A 561 -29.68 -2.51 -43.00
N VAL A 562 -30.95 -2.15 -42.77
CA VAL A 562 -31.46 -1.61 -41.52
C VAL A 562 -31.85 -2.79 -40.64
N VAL A 563 -31.09 -3.05 -39.58
CA VAL A 563 -31.46 -3.99 -38.52
C VAL A 563 -32.26 -3.22 -37.45
N PRO A 564 -33.52 -3.58 -37.15
CA PRO A 564 -34.29 -2.90 -36.11
C PRO A 564 -33.80 -3.31 -34.71
N LEU A 565 -33.62 -2.30 -33.85
CA LEU A 565 -33.35 -2.44 -32.42
C LEU A 565 -34.48 -3.20 -31.70
N PRO A 566 -34.17 -4.09 -30.74
CA PRO A 566 -35.19 -4.73 -29.91
C PRO A 566 -35.81 -3.72 -28.94
N ALA A 567 -37.14 -3.85 -28.74
CA ALA A 567 -37.92 -3.03 -27.84
C ALA A 567 -37.53 -3.23 -26.35
N PRO A 568 -37.71 -2.21 -25.49
CA PRO A 568 -37.35 -2.28 -24.08
C PRO A 568 -38.23 -3.29 -23.33
N VAL A 569 -37.57 -4.14 -22.54
CA VAL A 569 -38.19 -5.09 -21.60
C VAL A 569 -38.72 -4.31 -20.39
N VAL A 570 -40.03 -4.34 -20.20
CA VAL A 570 -40.70 -3.82 -19.00
C VAL A 570 -40.54 -4.84 -17.86
N PRO A 571 -39.97 -4.47 -16.70
CA PRO A 571 -39.87 -5.40 -15.58
C PRO A 571 -41.26 -5.70 -15.00
N LYS A 572 -41.54 -7.00 -14.81
CA LYS A 572 -42.70 -7.50 -14.07
C LYS A 572 -42.54 -7.16 -12.59
N PRO A 573 -43.62 -6.75 -11.89
CA PRO A 573 -43.59 -6.60 -10.44
C PRO A 573 -43.41 -7.95 -9.74
N PRO A 574 -42.74 -7.98 -8.57
CA PRO A 574 -42.50 -9.21 -7.81
C PRO A 574 -43.81 -9.75 -7.23
N PRO A 575 -43.96 -11.09 -7.14
CA PRO A 575 -45.11 -11.70 -6.51
C PRO A 575 -45.03 -11.53 -4.99
N THR A 576 -46.01 -10.86 -4.42
CA THR A 576 -46.36 -10.96 -3.00
C THR A 576 -46.92 -12.36 -2.72
N GLY A 577 -46.34 -13.06 -1.75
CA GLY A 577 -46.85 -14.37 -1.31
C GLY A 577 -46.26 -14.79 0.02
N ASP A 578 -47.01 -14.50 1.09
CA ASP A 578 -46.92 -15.15 2.39
C ASP A 578 -47.02 -16.68 2.27
N SER A 579 -46.26 -17.43 3.08
CA SER A 579 -46.80 -18.42 4.03
C SER A 579 -45.73 -19.38 4.57
N ASN A 580 -45.65 -19.39 5.90
CA ASN A 580 -45.48 -20.47 6.87
C ASN A 580 -45.10 -21.90 6.43
N ASP A 581 -44.34 -22.51 7.37
CA ASP A 581 -44.23 -23.92 7.74
C ASP A 581 -43.46 -24.87 6.80
N ALA A 582 -42.33 -25.40 7.26
CA ALA A 582 -42.32 -26.69 7.97
C ALA A 582 -40.89 -27.25 8.13
N ILE A 583 -40.64 -27.71 9.36
CA ILE A 583 -39.55 -28.56 9.81
C ILE A 583 -39.56 -29.88 9.02
N THR A 584 -38.40 -30.31 8.51
CA THR A 584 -38.16 -31.74 8.28
C THR A 584 -36.72 -32.10 8.63
N VAL A 585 -36.61 -32.96 9.65
CA VAL A 585 -35.41 -33.65 10.11
C VAL A 585 -35.24 -34.90 9.26
N GLU A 586 -34.08 -35.10 8.65
CA GLU A 586 -33.65 -36.44 8.22
C GLU A 586 -32.24 -36.72 8.72
N ALA A 587 -32.17 -37.73 9.59
CA ALA A 587 -30.96 -38.40 10.01
C ALA A 587 -30.57 -39.42 8.92
N VAL A 588 -29.29 -39.46 8.56
CA VAL A 588 -28.69 -40.64 7.92
C VAL A 588 -27.43 -41.02 8.68
N THR A 589 -27.45 -42.29 9.08
CA THR A 589 -26.48 -43.05 9.85
C THR A 589 -25.25 -43.46 9.03
N SER A 590 -24.08 -43.32 9.64
CA SER A 590 -22.98 -44.30 9.75
C SER A 590 -22.53 -45.09 8.50
N GLU A 591 -21.26 -44.92 8.14
CA GLU A 591 -20.35 -46.09 8.05
C GLU A 591 -18.87 -45.72 8.30
N LYS A 592 -18.26 -46.48 9.23
CA LYS A 592 -16.83 -46.57 9.52
C LYS A 592 -16.06 -47.09 8.30
N ASN A 593 -14.78 -46.72 8.12
CA ASN A 593 -13.61 -47.49 8.61
C ASN A 593 -12.25 -47.08 8.00
N THR A 594 -11.25 -46.98 8.90
CA THR A 594 -9.82 -47.34 8.77
C THR A 594 -8.77 -46.36 8.21
N ASN A 595 -7.92 -45.90 9.14
CA ASN A 595 -6.47 -45.69 9.13
C ASN A 595 -5.73 -45.64 7.77
N GLN A 596 -4.99 -44.54 7.56
CA GLN A 596 -3.56 -44.64 7.29
C GLN A 596 -2.80 -43.37 7.69
N MET A 597 -1.94 -43.54 8.69
CA MET A 597 -0.76 -42.73 8.98
C MET A 597 0.07 -42.52 7.69
N LYS A 598 0.33 -41.28 7.30
CA LYS A 598 1.54 -40.95 6.54
C LYS A 598 1.94 -39.50 6.72
N THR A 599 3.07 -39.36 7.40
CA THR A 599 3.97 -38.21 7.47
C THR A 599 4.27 -37.60 6.10
N LYS A 600 4.07 -36.28 5.98
CA LYS A 600 4.95 -35.35 5.27
C LYS A 600 4.50 -33.91 5.51
N ASN A 601 5.18 -33.24 6.44
CA ASN A 601 5.27 -31.78 6.48
C ASN A 601 6.13 -31.36 5.29
N ASP A 602 5.49 -30.97 4.20
CA ASP A 602 6.06 -30.00 3.28
C ASP A 602 5.29 -28.70 3.60
N SER A 603 5.86 -27.88 4.50
CA SER A 603 5.44 -26.49 4.69
C SER A 603 5.53 -25.83 3.32
N LYS A 604 4.38 -25.45 2.77
CA LYS A 604 4.35 -24.52 1.65
C LYS A 604 4.70 -23.17 2.26
N GLU A 605 5.90 -22.69 1.98
CA GLU A 605 6.19 -21.26 1.95
C GLU A 605 5.22 -20.60 0.95
N GLY A 606 4.02 -20.26 1.44
CA GLY A 606 3.12 -19.34 0.78
C GLY A 606 3.65 -17.94 1.02
N LYS A 607 4.75 -17.57 0.36
CA LYS A 607 5.12 -16.15 0.26
C LYS A 607 3.93 -15.41 -0.34
N PHE A 608 3.60 -14.26 0.24
CA PHE A 608 2.65 -13.26 -0.23
C PHE A 608 3.03 -12.68 -1.62
N SER A 609 3.24 -13.53 -2.63
CA SER A 609 3.63 -13.08 -3.98
C SER A 609 2.48 -12.43 -4.73
N GLY A 610 1.23 -12.55 -4.28
CA GLY A 610 0.07 -12.01 -4.99
C GLY A 610 0.08 -10.47 -5.11
N LEU A 611 0.54 -9.76 -4.08
CA LEU A 611 0.61 -8.30 -4.09
C LEU A 611 1.87 -7.80 -4.83
N ASP A 612 3.00 -8.48 -4.63
CA ASP A 612 4.25 -8.24 -5.34
C ASP A 612 4.12 -8.51 -6.84
N ASP A 613 3.46 -9.62 -7.24
CA ASP A 613 3.19 -9.95 -8.64
C ASP A 613 2.19 -8.95 -9.27
N MET A 614 1.23 -8.40 -8.49
CA MET A 614 0.33 -7.33 -8.95
C MET A 614 1.05 -5.99 -9.16
N LEU A 615 2.01 -5.65 -8.30
CA LEU A 615 2.84 -4.44 -8.42
C LEU A 615 3.91 -4.61 -9.51
N GLU A 616 4.46 -5.81 -9.69
CA GLU A 616 5.42 -6.15 -10.75
C GLU A 616 4.75 -6.15 -12.13
N LEU A 617 3.47 -6.54 -12.23
CA LEU A 617 2.66 -6.40 -13.45
C LEU A 617 2.31 -4.95 -13.82
N GLN A 618 2.43 -4.00 -12.89
CA GLN A 618 2.20 -2.56 -13.15
C GLN A 618 3.45 -1.78 -13.57
N GLY A 619 4.62 -2.44 -13.68
CA GLY A 619 5.79 -1.86 -14.35
C GLY A 619 6.42 -0.66 -13.65
N PHE A 620 6.22 -0.52 -12.33
CA PHE A 620 7.00 0.42 -11.52
C PHE A 620 8.36 -0.20 -11.20
N VAL A 621 9.27 -0.17 -12.18
CA VAL A 621 10.71 -0.28 -11.93
C VAL A 621 11.32 1.07 -12.23
N VAL A 622 11.58 1.85 -11.17
CA VAL A 622 12.73 2.75 -11.16
C VAL A 622 13.72 2.13 -10.19
N LYS A 623 14.76 1.53 -10.76
CA LYS A 623 15.92 0.98 -10.06
C LYS A 623 16.56 1.94 -9.09
#